data_AF-A0A101WL53-F1
#
_entry.id   AF-A0A101WL53-F1
#
_cell.length_a   1.000
_cell.length_b   1.000
_cell.length_c   1.000
_cell.angle_alpha   90.00
_cell.angle_beta   90.00
_cell.angle_gamma   90.00
#
_symmetry.space_group_name_H-M   'P 1'
#
loop_
_entity.id
_entity.type
_entity.pdbx_description
1 polymer ?
#
loop_
_entity_poly.entity_id
_entity_poly.type
_entity_poly.pdbx_seq_one_letter_code
_entity_poly.pdbx_strand_id
1 'polypeptide(L)'
;MGKIVDERILTGKRRINSSAFGICFLALWGILLYRQFVLQQSLREYSDIFLLTVGISLYVVINNILQGFYYTYRNNSTKKKAMVIGALTGTIVFSLSQILIMKYDLTDGKDIVKIIVQAVIFLVVWIACQHTLFRMSERQADKGIE
;
A
#
# COMPACT_ATOMS: atom_id res chain seq x y z
N MET A 1 -14.15 35.83 -19.48
CA MET A 1 -15.23 34.81 -19.47
C MET A 1 -14.61 33.45 -19.28
N GLY A 2 -14.89 32.77 -18.16
CA GLY A 2 -14.39 31.41 -17.92
C GLY A 2 -15.07 30.41 -18.84
N LYS A 3 -14.30 29.51 -19.47
CA LYS A 3 -14.82 28.41 -20.28
C LYS A 3 -15.62 27.49 -19.35
N ILE A 4 -16.93 27.36 -19.56
CA ILE A 4 -17.74 26.37 -18.85
C ILE A 4 -17.27 24.99 -19.33
N VAL A 5 -16.59 24.25 -18.47
CA VAL A 5 -16.13 22.89 -18.76
C VAL A 5 -17.25 21.93 -18.39
N ASP A 6 -17.72 21.14 -19.36
CA ASP A 6 -18.73 20.11 -19.12
C ASP A 6 -18.23 19.07 -18.11
N GLU A 7 -18.98 18.87 -17.02
CA GLU A 7 -18.70 17.89 -15.98
C GLU A 7 -18.61 16.47 -16.53
N ARG A 8 -19.32 16.14 -17.61
CA ARG A 8 -19.24 14.83 -18.28
C ARG A 8 -17.86 14.61 -18.87
N ILE A 9 -17.29 15.65 -19.51
CA ILE A 9 -15.95 15.60 -20.09
C ILE A 9 -14.90 15.49 -18.98
N LEU A 10 -15.05 16.26 -17.89
CA LEU A 10 -14.15 16.20 -16.73
C LEU A 10 -14.17 14.80 -16.08
N THR A 11 -15.36 14.24 -15.87
CA THR A 11 -15.55 12.91 -15.28
C THR A 11 -14.97 11.82 -16.18
N GLY A 12 -15.21 11.91 -17.50
CA GLY A 12 -14.62 11.01 -18.48
C GLY A 12 -13.09 11.01 -18.44
N LYS A 13 -12.47 12.19 -18.42
CA LYS A 13 -11.01 12.33 -18.29
C LYS A 13 -10.47 11.74 -16.99
N ARG A 14 -11.13 12.01 -15.86
CA ARG A 14 -10.73 11.45 -14.55
C ARG A 14 -10.80 9.93 -14.55
N ARG A 15 -11.85 9.35 -15.13
CA ARG A 15 -12.02 7.90 -15.25
C ARG A 15 -10.91 7.26 -16.09
N ILE A 16 -10.63 7.82 -17.27
CA ILE A 16 -9.56 7.33 -18.14
C ILE A 16 -8.21 7.40 -17.43
N ASN A 17 -7.90 8.54 -16.78
CA ASN A 17 -6.63 8.71 -16.08
C ASN A 17 -6.49 7.72 -14.91
N SER A 18 -7.55 7.51 -14.13
CA SER A 18 -7.55 6.53 -13.04
C SER A 18 -7.36 5.10 -13.55
N SER A 19 -8.01 4.72 -14.65
CA SER A 19 -7.85 3.38 -15.24
C SER A 19 -6.45 3.19 -15.83
N ALA A 20 -5.93 4.17 -16.55
CA ALA A 20 -4.58 4.13 -17.11
C ALA A 20 -3.52 4.01 -16.01
N PHE A 21 -3.66 4.81 -14.94
CA PHE A 21 -2.81 4.71 -13.76
C PHE A 21 -2.86 3.31 -13.15
N GLY A 22 -4.06 2.76 -12.96
CA GLY A 22 -4.24 1.40 -12.41
C GLY A 22 -3.54 0.33 -13.25
N ILE A 23 -3.67 0.38 -14.58
CA ILE A 23 -3.00 -0.54 -15.50
C ILE A 23 -1.48 -0.40 -15.42
N CYS A 24 -0.96 0.83 -15.49
CA CYS A 24 0.48 1.09 -15.38
C CYS A 24 1.04 0.61 -14.03
N PHE A 25 0.30 0.84 -12.95
CA PHE A 25 0.70 0.41 -11.61
C PHE A 25 0.72 -1.13 -11.49
N LEU A 26 -0.27 -1.81 -12.05
CA LEU A 26 -0.27 -3.28 -12.13
C LEU A 26 0.89 -3.81 -13.00
N ALA A 27 1.21 -3.14 -14.11
CA ALA A 27 2.34 -3.50 -14.94
C ALA A 27 3.68 -3.36 -14.19
N LEU A 28 3.85 -2.31 -13.38
CA LEU A 28 5.02 -2.13 -12.52
C LEU A 28 5.17 -3.30 -11.54
N TRP A 29 4.09 -3.70 -10.87
CA TRP A 29 4.09 -4.89 -10.01
C TRP A 29 4.42 -6.17 -10.79
N GLY A 30 3.86 -6.34 -11.98
CA GLY A 30 4.18 -7.46 -12.86
C GLY A 30 5.66 -7.53 -13.22
N ILE A 31 6.30 -6.39 -13.53
CA ILE A 31 7.73 -6.31 -13.81
C ILE A 31 8.55 -6.69 -12.58
N LEU A 32 8.17 -6.23 -11.38
CA LEU A 32 8.85 -6.61 -10.14
C LEU A 32 8.77 -8.12 -9.88
N LEU A 33 7.59 -8.73 -10.05
CA LEU A 33 7.41 -10.18 -9.91
C LEU A 33 8.24 -10.94 -10.96
N TYR A 34 8.23 -10.50 -12.21
CA TYR A 34 9.01 -11.12 -13.28
C TYR A 34 10.51 -11.06 -12.98
N ARG A 35 11.03 -9.90 -12.59
CA ARG A 35 12.45 -9.75 -12.26
C ARG A 35 12.87 -10.58 -11.04
N GLN A 36 12.03 -10.62 -10.00
CA GLN A 36 12.31 -11.37 -8.80
C GLN A 36 12.26 -12.90 -9.02
N PHE A 37 11.23 -13.40 -9.71
CA PHE A 37 10.96 -14.84 -9.77
C PHE A 37 11.44 -15.51 -11.06
N VAL A 38 11.39 -14.81 -12.20
CA VAL A 38 11.82 -15.37 -13.50
C VAL A 38 13.30 -15.08 -13.75
N LEU A 39 13.72 -13.83 -13.58
CA LEU A 39 15.13 -13.45 -13.78
C LEU A 39 16.01 -13.69 -12.54
N GLN A 40 15.41 -14.00 -11.39
CA GLN A 40 16.12 -14.21 -10.11
C GLN A 40 17.09 -13.08 -9.75
N GLN A 41 16.74 -11.85 -10.14
CA GLN A 41 17.56 -10.67 -9.88
C GLN A 41 17.57 -10.34 -8.39
N SER A 42 18.69 -9.82 -7.91
CA SER A 42 18.76 -9.30 -6.54
C SER A 42 18.01 -7.96 -6.42
N LEU A 43 17.52 -7.64 -5.22
CA LEU A 43 16.84 -6.36 -4.94
C LEU A 43 17.61 -5.12 -5.40
N ARG A 44 18.95 -5.21 -5.44
CA ARG A 44 19.82 -4.11 -5.88
C ARG A 44 19.77 -3.88 -7.39
N GLU A 45 19.52 -4.91 -8.18
CA GLU A 45 19.52 -4.85 -9.64
C GLU A 45 18.22 -4.28 -10.22
N TYR A 46 17.14 -4.35 -9.45
CA TYR A 46 15.85 -3.77 -9.83
C TYR A 46 15.36 -2.68 -8.85
N SER A 47 16.30 -2.10 -8.09
CA SER A 47 15.99 -1.08 -7.09
C SER A 47 15.34 0.17 -7.71
N ASP A 48 15.65 0.46 -8.97
CA ASP A 48 15.05 1.54 -9.75
C ASP A 48 13.53 1.41 -9.85
N ILE A 49 13.04 0.27 -10.35
CA ILE A 49 11.61 -0.01 -10.50
C ILE A 49 10.96 -0.20 -9.14
N PHE A 50 11.66 -0.82 -8.18
CA PHE A 50 11.16 -0.99 -6.83
C PHE A 50 10.90 0.35 -6.14
N LEU A 51 11.89 1.25 -6.14
CA LEU A 51 11.76 2.59 -5.55
C LEU A 51 10.73 3.44 -6.28
N LEU A 52 10.62 3.32 -7.60
CA LEU A 52 9.58 4.02 -8.36
C LEU A 52 8.18 3.53 -7.96
N THR A 53 7.97 2.21 -7.86
CA THR A 53 6.68 1.62 -7.49
C THR A 53 6.28 2.00 -6.06
N VAL A 54 7.21 1.89 -5.11
CA VAL A 54 6.99 2.29 -3.71
C VAL A 54 6.79 3.80 -3.60
N GLY A 55 7.60 4.60 -4.29
CA GLY A 55 7.53 6.06 -4.29
C GLY A 55 6.19 6.59 -4.80
N ILE A 56 5.70 6.05 -5.93
CA ILE A 56 4.37 6.38 -6.47
C ILE A 56 3.28 6.01 -5.47
N SER A 57 3.38 4.83 -4.84
CA SER A 57 2.41 4.37 -3.83
C SER A 57 2.34 5.34 -2.64
N LEU A 58 3.50 5.72 -2.10
CA LEU A 58 3.59 6.68 -1.00
C LEU A 58 3.08 8.06 -1.41
N TYR A 59 3.44 8.54 -2.59
CA TYR A 59 2.97 9.82 -3.12
C TYR A 59 1.44 9.86 -3.18
N VAL A 60 0.79 8.81 -3.69
CA VAL A 60 -0.68 8.73 -3.75
C VAL A 60 -1.29 8.72 -2.35
N VAL A 61 -0.76 7.91 -1.43
CA VAL A 61 -1.24 7.85 -0.03
C VAL A 61 -1.16 9.23 0.63
N ILE A 62 0.01 9.88 0.57
CA ILE A 62 0.27 11.18 1.19
C ILE A 62 -0.64 12.25 0.58
N ASN A 63 -0.75 12.32 -0.74
CA ASN A 63 -1.59 13.32 -1.40
C ASN A 63 -3.08 13.14 -1.09
N ASN A 64 -3.55 11.89 -1.01
CA ASN A 64 -4.92 11.62 -0.57
C ASN A 64 -5.17 12.12 0.86
N ILE A 65 -4.22 11.89 1.77
CA ILE A 65 -4.30 12.40 3.15
C ILE A 65 -4.31 13.93 3.14
N LEU A 66 -3.36 14.57 2.45
CA LEU A 66 -3.23 16.04 2.40
C LEU A 66 -4.47 16.73 1.83
N GLN A 67 -5.11 16.12 0.84
CA GLN A 67 -6.36 16.60 0.23
C GLN A 67 -7.60 16.33 1.10
N GLY A 68 -7.44 15.70 2.27
CA GLY A 68 -8.55 15.42 3.17
C GLY A 68 -9.49 14.33 2.64
N PHE A 69 -9.05 13.50 1.70
CA PHE A 69 -9.84 12.36 1.26
C PHE A 69 -9.86 11.31 2.37
N TYR A 70 -11.07 10.90 2.76
CA TYR A 70 -11.28 9.85 3.73
C TYR A 70 -10.67 8.54 3.23
N TYR A 71 -9.61 8.08 3.89
CA TYR A 71 -8.99 6.79 3.58
C TYR A 71 -9.85 5.60 4.01
N THR A 72 -10.78 5.84 4.93
CA THR A 72 -11.69 4.83 5.46
C THR A 72 -13.08 5.43 5.66
N TYR A 73 -14.08 4.56 5.76
CA TYR A 73 -15.46 4.96 5.94
C TYR A 73 -15.66 5.62 7.30
N ARG A 74 -16.53 6.65 7.36
CA ARG A 74 -16.95 7.34 8.58
C ARG A 74 -17.51 6.41 9.67
N ASN A 75 -17.91 5.18 9.32
CA ASN A 75 -18.37 4.18 10.27
C ASN A 75 -17.19 3.46 10.97
N ASN A 76 -17.13 3.58 12.29
CA ASN A 76 -16.10 2.98 13.14
C ASN A 76 -16.02 1.45 13.02
N SER A 77 -17.13 0.76 12.73
CA SER A 77 -17.13 -0.71 12.51
C SER A 77 -16.40 -1.08 11.22
N THR A 78 -16.68 -0.39 10.12
CA THR A 78 -16.04 -0.63 8.82
C THR A 78 -14.55 -0.25 8.87
N LYS A 79 -14.20 0.84 9.57
CA LYS A 79 -12.81 1.23 9.83
C LYS A 79 -12.02 0.12 10.53
N LYS A 80 -12.56 -0.44 11.63
CA LYS A 80 -11.92 -1.56 12.33
C LYS A 80 -11.75 -2.78 11.43
N LYS A 81 -12.76 -3.13 10.63
CA LYS A 81 -12.66 -4.24 9.66
C LYS A 81 -11.56 -4.00 8.63
N ALA A 82 -11.51 -2.81 8.03
CA ALA A 82 -10.48 -2.46 7.05
C ALA A 82 -9.06 -2.52 7.65
N MET A 83 -8.91 -2.04 8.90
CA MET A 83 -7.66 -2.13 9.65
C MET A 83 -7.24 -3.58 9.91
N VAL A 84 -8.15 -4.44 10.38
CA VAL A 84 -7.85 -5.86 10.63
C VAL A 84 -7.49 -6.59 9.35
N ILE A 85 -8.25 -6.39 8.26
CA ILE A 85 -7.96 -7.00 6.96
C ILE A 85 -6.60 -6.52 6.46
N GLY A 86 -6.33 -5.22 6.49
CA GLY A 86 -5.04 -4.67 6.09
C GLY A 86 -3.89 -5.19 6.95
N ALA A 87 -4.11 -5.37 8.26
CA ALA A 87 -3.12 -5.89 9.18
C ALA A 87 -2.78 -7.36 8.87
N LEU A 88 -3.79 -8.19 8.68
CA LEU A 88 -3.64 -9.61 8.33
C LEU A 88 -2.96 -9.77 6.97
N THR A 89 -3.43 -9.06 5.94
CA THR A 89 -2.85 -9.13 4.60
C THR A 89 -1.38 -8.69 4.62
N GLY A 90 -1.06 -7.58 5.28
CA GLY A 90 0.32 -7.11 5.40
C GLY A 90 1.22 -8.13 6.11
N THR A 91 0.73 -8.73 7.20
CA THR A 91 1.50 -9.72 7.98
C THR A 91 1.72 -11.00 7.17
N ILE A 92 0.71 -11.48 6.44
CA ILE A 92 0.83 -12.66 5.56
C ILE A 92 1.88 -12.40 4.47
N VAL A 93 1.80 -11.25 3.79
CA VAL A 93 2.75 -10.89 2.72
C VAL A 93 4.17 -10.76 3.28
N PHE A 94 4.34 -10.14 4.45
CA PHE A 94 5.63 -10.04 5.13
C PHE A 94 6.20 -11.43 5.43
N SER A 95 5.44 -12.30 6.09
CA SER A 95 5.89 -13.66 6.43
C SER A 95 6.23 -14.49 5.19
N LEU A 96 5.41 -14.40 4.12
CA LEU A 96 5.72 -15.06 2.85
C LEU A 96 7.01 -14.54 2.22
N SER A 97 7.25 -13.22 2.27
CA SER A 97 8.50 -12.64 1.76
C SER A 97 9.73 -13.13 2.52
N GLN A 98 9.64 -13.33 3.84
CA GLN A 98 10.73 -13.88 4.64
C GLN A 98 11.07 -15.30 4.18
N ILE A 99 10.07 -16.14 3.98
CA ILE A 99 10.26 -17.53 3.53
C ILE A 99 10.83 -17.56 2.10
N LEU A 100 10.23 -16.81 1.17
CA LEU A 100 10.56 -16.90 -0.26
C LEU A 100 11.86 -16.17 -0.65
N ILE A 101 12.17 -15.05 0.00
CA ILE A 101 13.30 -14.18 -0.39
C ILE A 101 14.49 -14.39 0.53
N MET A 102 14.27 -14.51 1.84
CA MET A 102 15.35 -14.66 2.82
C MET A 102 15.75 -16.12 3.07
N LYS A 103 15.09 -17.09 2.40
CA LYS A 103 15.41 -18.52 2.43
C LYS A 103 15.52 -19.10 3.84
N TYR A 104 14.65 -18.69 4.75
CA TYR A 104 14.57 -19.28 6.09
C TYR A 104 14.21 -20.77 5.99
N ASP A 105 14.86 -21.61 6.81
CA ASP A 105 14.55 -23.04 6.86
C ASP A 105 13.40 -23.28 7.84
N LEU A 106 12.30 -23.87 7.33
CA LEU A 106 11.13 -24.21 8.15
C LEU A 106 11.34 -25.49 8.98
N THR A 107 12.49 -26.15 8.83
CA THR A 107 12.86 -27.37 9.57
C THR A 107 13.63 -27.05 10.85
N ASP A 108 14.30 -25.89 10.92
CA ASP A 108 14.99 -25.43 12.13
C ASP A 108 14.02 -24.67 13.05
N GLY A 109 13.81 -25.19 14.26
CA GLY A 109 12.99 -24.54 15.27
C GLY A 109 13.44 -23.12 15.63
N LYS A 110 14.74 -22.80 15.48
CA LYS A 110 15.25 -21.44 15.72
C LYS A 110 14.76 -20.44 14.67
N ASP A 111 14.75 -20.85 13.41
CA ASP A 111 14.29 -20.01 12.30
C ASP A 111 12.77 -19.78 12.39
N ILE A 112 12.01 -20.82 12.77
CA ILE A 112 10.56 -20.68 13.02
C ILE A 112 10.29 -19.65 14.12
N VAL A 113 10.99 -19.75 15.26
CA VAL A 113 10.83 -18.79 16.37
C VAL A 113 11.19 -17.38 15.92
N LYS A 114 12.26 -17.22 15.14
CA LYS A 114 12.68 -15.91 14.61
C LYS A 114 11.64 -15.31 13.67
N ILE A 115 11.05 -16.09 12.77
CA ILE A 115 9.97 -15.65 11.88
C ILE A 115 8.75 -15.20 12.69
N ILE A 116 8.36 -15.98 13.71
CA ILE A 116 7.20 -15.63 14.56
C ILE A 116 7.45 -14.31 15.29
N VAL A 117 8.62 -14.15 15.92
CA VAL A 117 8.97 -12.91 16.64
C VAL A 117 8.96 -11.71 15.68
N GLN A 118 9.55 -11.85 14.49
CA GLN A 118 9.54 -10.80 13.48
C GLN A 118 8.13 -10.48 12.97
N ALA A 119 7.29 -11.48 12.75
CA ALA A 119 5.91 -11.30 12.32
C ALA A 119 5.08 -10.57 13.39
N VAL A 120 5.28 -10.88 14.68
CA VAL A 120 4.61 -10.18 15.80
C VAL A 120 5.05 -8.72 15.87
N ILE A 121 6.37 -8.46 15.79
CA ILE A 121 6.90 -7.09 15.77
C ILE A 121 6.33 -6.32 14.58
N PHE A 122 6.36 -6.92 13.40
CA PHE A 122 5.80 -6.34 12.19
C PHE A 122 4.32 -6.01 12.36
N LEU A 123 3.52 -6.95 12.87
CA LEU A 123 2.09 -6.76 13.06
C LEU A 123 1.78 -5.58 14.00
N VAL A 124 2.51 -5.45 15.11
CA VAL A 124 2.35 -4.32 16.06
C VAL A 124 2.69 -2.99 15.39
N VAL A 125 3.85 -2.91 14.72
CA VAL A 125 4.28 -1.69 14.02
C VAL A 125 3.32 -1.33 12.89
N TRP A 126 2.82 -2.33 12.18
CA TRP A 126 1.90 -2.15 11.05
C TRP A 126 0.52 -1.66 11.49
N ILE A 127 -0.02 -2.23 12.57
CA ILE A 127 -1.25 -1.74 13.22
C ILE A 127 -1.07 -0.28 13.67
N ALA A 128 0.06 0.05 14.30
CA ALA A 128 0.34 1.42 14.74
C ALA A 128 0.40 2.38 13.55
N CYS A 129 1.06 1.99 12.46
CA CYS A 129 1.17 2.77 11.22
C CYS A 129 -0.21 3.00 10.56
N GLN A 130 -1.04 1.97 10.45
CA GLN A 130 -2.40 2.12 9.91
C GLN A 130 -3.25 3.06 10.77
N HIS A 131 -3.15 2.92 12.09
CA HIS A 131 -3.87 3.78 13.02
C HIS A 131 -3.44 5.25 12.89
N THR A 132 -2.14 5.54 12.77
CA THR A 132 -1.65 6.92 12.57
C THR A 132 -2.09 7.49 11.23
N LEU A 133 -2.00 6.73 10.14
CA LEU A 133 -2.45 7.17 8.82
C LEU A 133 -3.95 7.51 8.80
N PHE A 134 -4.79 6.66 9.40
CA PHE A 134 -6.22 6.95 9.50
C PHE A 134 -6.51 8.18 10.36
N ARG A 135 -5.81 8.35 11.48
CA ARG A 135 -5.97 9.54 12.32
C ARG A 135 -5.53 10.82 11.61
N MET A 136 -4.47 10.75 10.80
CA MET A 136 -4.02 11.89 9.99
C MET A 136 -5.02 12.23 8.88
N SER A 137 -5.58 11.23 8.21
CA SER A 137 -6.63 11.40 7.20
C SER A 137 -7.88 12.07 7.78
N GLU A 138 -8.37 11.61 8.94
CA GLU A 138 -9.54 12.20 9.61
C GLU A 138 -9.29 13.65 10.02
N ARG A 139 -8.16 13.93 10.67
CA ARG A 139 -7.79 15.30 11.07
C ARG A 139 -7.72 16.26 9.89
N GLN A 140 -7.26 15.80 8.73
CA GLN A 140 -7.14 16.64 7.55
C GLN A 140 -8.48 16.81 6.84
N ALA A 141 -9.35 15.80 6.86
CA ALA A 141 -10.70 15.88 6.32
C ALA A 141 -11.60 16.82 7.13
N ASP A 142 -11.48 16.81 8.46
CA ASP A 142 -12.31 17.63 9.36
C ASP A 142 -11.97 19.13 9.27
N LYS A 143 -10.72 19.49 8.91
CA LYS A 143 -10.31 20.90 8.69
C LYS A 143 -11.09 21.62 7.58
N GLY A 144 -11.73 20.89 6.67
CA GLY A 144 -12.54 21.48 5.60
C GLY A 144 -13.99 21.78 5.99
N ILE A 145 -14.40 21.42 7.21
CA ILE A 145 -15.77 21.57 7.72
C ILE A 145 -15.87 22.72 8.74
N GLU A 146 -14.76 23.13 9.35
CA GLU A 146 -14.63 24.34 10.18
C GLU A 146 -14.36 25.60 9.34
#